data_AF-A0A341CH96-F1
#
_entry.id   AF-A0A341CH96-F1
#
_cell.length_a   1.000
_cell.length_b   1.000
_cell.length_c   1.000
_cell.angle_alpha   90.00
_cell.angle_beta   90.00
_cell.angle_gamma   90.00
#
_symmetry.space_group_name_H-M   'P 1'
#
loop_
_entity.id
_entity.type
_entity.pdbx_description
1 polymer ?
#
loop_
_entity_poly.entity_id
_entity_poly.type
_entity_poly.pdbx_seq_one_letter_code
_entity_poly.pdbx_strand_id
1 'polypeptide(L)'
;MLVHLSRAGAEVQIFAPDIPQMHVIDHTKGQPSEGETRNVLTESARIARGKITDLAKLSAANHDAVVFPGGFGAAKNLSTFAVDGGDCKVNKDVERVLKEFHQAGKPIGLCCIAPVLAAKVLRSVEVTVGHEQEEGGRWPHAGTAQVIKALGAKHCVTGVTEVHVDQKNKVVTTPAFMCDTAFHHIHDGLGAMAAAT
;
A
#
# COMPACT_ATOMS: atom_id res chain seq x y z
N MET A 1 -2.70 -8.10 -7.76
CA MET A 1 -3.51 -6.87 -7.98
C MET A 1 -3.91 -6.69 -9.44
N LEU A 2 -3.00 -6.32 -10.36
CA LEU A 2 -3.34 -6.07 -11.77
C LEU A 2 -4.11 -7.21 -12.45
N VAL A 3 -3.77 -8.47 -12.15
CA VAL A 3 -4.48 -9.65 -12.64
C VAL A 3 -5.96 -9.64 -12.21
N HIS A 4 -6.27 -9.30 -10.96
CA HIS A 4 -7.66 -9.29 -10.47
C HIS A 4 -8.45 -8.12 -11.07
N LEU A 5 -7.86 -6.93 -11.12
CA LEU A 5 -8.50 -5.77 -11.75
C LEU A 5 -8.82 -6.04 -13.23
N SER A 6 -7.87 -6.61 -13.97
CA SER A 6 -8.08 -6.99 -15.36
C SER A 6 -9.14 -8.08 -15.53
N ARG A 7 -9.19 -9.09 -14.64
CA ARG A 7 -10.23 -10.12 -14.66
C ARG A 7 -11.62 -9.57 -14.37
N ALA A 8 -11.71 -8.50 -13.58
CA ALA A 8 -12.95 -7.78 -13.31
C ALA A 8 -13.36 -6.82 -14.44
N GLY A 9 -12.56 -6.69 -15.50
CA GLY A 9 -12.83 -5.78 -16.62
C GLY A 9 -12.49 -4.32 -16.34
N ALA A 10 -11.75 -4.02 -15.26
CA ALA A 10 -11.35 -2.65 -14.95
C ALA A 10 -10.25 -2.15 -15.88
N GLU A 11 -10.36 -0.88 -16.30
CA GLU A 11 -9.28 -0.17 -16.97
C GLU A 11 -8.30 0.38 -15.92
N VAL A 12 -7.01 0.06 -16.05
CA VAL A 12 -6.00 0.42 -15.06
C VAL A 12 -4.97 1.38 -15.65
N GLN A 13 -4.81 2.53 -15.00
CA GLN A 13 -3.68 3.43 -15.20
C GLN A 13 -2.72 3.31 -14.01
N ILE A 14 -1.42 3.24 -14.30
CA ILE A 14 -0.38 3.07 -13.28
C ILE A 14 0.34 4.40 -13.08
N PHE A 15 0.61 4.73 -11.82
CA PHE A 15 1.28 5.96 -11.42
C PHE A 15 2.42 5.69 -10.45
N ALA A 16 3.44 6.54 -10.47
CA ALA A 16 4.53 6.55 -9.50
C ALA A 16 5.13 7.95 -9.38
N PRO A 17 5.63 8.37 -8.20
CA PRO A 17 6.29 9.65 -8.06
C PRO A 17 7.63 9.66 -8.81
N ASP A 18 7.92 10.75 -9.52
CA ASP A 18 9.21 10.94 -10.20
C ASP A 18 10.28 11.44 -9.21
N ILE A 19 10.75 10.51 -8.36
CA ILE A 19 11.74 10.79 -7.30
C ILE A 19 12.80 9.69 -7.24
N PRO A 20 13.99 9.97 -6.68
CA PRO A 20 14.95 8.92 -6.33
C PRO A 20 14.36 7.93 -5.32
N GLN A 21 14.72 6.65 -5.44
CA GLN A 21 14.48 5.66 -4.40
C GLN A 21 15.33 5.99 -3.17
N MET A 22 14.81 5.75 -1.97
CA MET A 22 15.57 5.91 -0.72
C MET A 22 16.79 4.96 -0.69
N HIS A 23 16.60 3.70 -1.08
CA HIS A 23 17.66 2.70 -1.18
C HIS A 23 17.42 1.80 -2.39
N VAL A 24 18.50 1.48 -3.11
CA VAL A 24 18.53 0.35 -4.04
C VAL A 24 18.94 -0.88 -3.24
N ILE A 25 18.17 -1.96 -3.31
CA ILE A 25 18.41 -3.18 -2.52
C ILE A 25 18.76 -4.34 -3.46
N ASP A 26 19.90 -4.98 -3.20
CA ASP A 26 20.19 -6.31 -3.72
C ASP A 26 19.34 -7.33 -2.94
N HIS A 27 18.21 -7.73 -3.52
CA HIS A 27 17.28 -8.64 -2.87
C HIS A 27 17.82 -10.07 -2.74
N THR A 28 18.91 -10.43 -3.44
CA THR A 28 19.58 -11.73 -3.25
C THR A 28 20.39 -11.78 -1.95
N LYS A 29 20.78 -10.61 -1.44
CA LYS A 29 21.54 -10.44 -0.20
C LYS A 29 20.73 -9.78 0.93
N GLY A 30 19.60 -9.16 0.59
CA GLY A 30 18.80 -8.38 1.53
C GLY A 30 19.46 -7.08 2.00
N GLN A 31 20.44 -6.56 1.25
CA GLN A 31 21.29 -5.43 1.65
C GLN A 31 21.26 -4.30 0.62
N PRO A 32 21.52 -3.04 1.03
CA PRO A 32 21.67 -1.93 0.09
C PRO A 32 22.83 -2.15 -0.90
N SER A 33 22.60 -1.79 -2.17
CA SER A 33 23.66 -1.65 -3.18
C SER A 33 24.31 -0.27 -3.04
N GLU A 34 25.43 -0.20 -2.34
CA GLU A 34 26.14 1.06 -2.12
C GLU A 34 26.55 1.74 -3.44
N GLY A 35 26.35 3.06 -3.54
CA GLY A 35 26.68 3.86 -4.72
C GLY A 35 25.68 3.76 -5.88
N GLU A 36 24.71 2.85 -5.83
CA GLU A 36 23.64 2.78 -6.84
C GLU A 36 22.50 3.75 -6.52
N THR A 37 21.99 4.43 -7.55
CA THR A 37 20.77 5.24 -7.46
C THR A 37 19.81 4.84 -8.58
N ARG A 38 18.51 4.80 -8.25
CA ARG A 38 17.44 4.50 -9.20
C ARG A 38 16.25 5.42 -8.94
N ASN A 39 15.48 5.67 -9.99
CA ASN A 39 14.27 6.49 -9.91
C ASN A 39 13.01 5.62 -9.73
N VAL A 40 12.09 6.04 -8.88
CA VAL A 40 10.86 5.31 -8.55
C VAL A 40 9.95 5.14 -9.77
N LEU A 41 9.69 6.21 -10.53
CA LEU A 41 8.87 6.17 -11.75
C LEU A 41 9.52 5.27 -12.82
N THR A 42 10.82 5.48 -13.09
CA THR A 42 11.55 4.70 -14.10
C THR A 42 11.54 3.21 -13.80
N GLU A 43 11.81 2.81 -12.55
CA GLU A 43 11.83 1.39 -12.20
C GLU A 43 10.42 0.79 -12.12
N SER A 44 9.41 1.57 -11.71
CA SER A 44 8.00 1.13 -11.72
C SER A 44 7.48 0.91 -13.14
N ALA A 45 8.05 1.60 -14.14
CA ALA A 45 7.73 1.38 -15.55
C ALA A 45 7.98 -0.07 -16.02
N ARG A 46 8.88 -0.82 -15.34
CA ARG A 46 9.12 -2.24 -15.61
C ARG A 46 7.85 -3.08 -15.36
N ILE A 47 7.16 -2.83 -14.25
CA ILE A 47 5.89 -3.50 -13.90
C ILE A 47 4.80 -3.08 -14.89
N ALA A 48 4.75 -1.79 -15.21
CA ALA A 48 3.74 -1.21 -16.09
C ALA A 48 3.96 -1.45 -17.59
N ARG A 49 5.06 -2.12 -17.98
CA ARG A 49 5.47 -2.28 -19.38
C ARG A 49 5.53 -0.95 -20.15
N GLY A 50 6.06 0.08 -19.49
CA GLY A 50 6.16 1.45 -20.00
C GLY A 50 4.89 2.30 -19.92
N LYS A 51 3.72 1.72 -19.58
CA LYS A 51 2.44 2.44 -19.49
C LYS A 51 2.23 3.01 -18.09
N ILE A 52 3.05 3.99 -17.73
CA ILE A 52 3.05 4.63 -16.41
C ILE A 52 3.12 6.15 -16.53
N THR A 53 2.48 6.86 -15.61
CA THR A 53 2.46 8.33 -15.55
C THR A 53 3.00 8.81 -14.20
N ASP A 54 3.54 10.02 -14.16
CA ASP A 54 3.90 10.69 -12.91
C ASP A 54 2.66 10.83 -11.99
N LEU A 55 2.82 10.43 -10.73
CA LEU A 55 1.78 10.52 -9.69
C LEU A 55 1.26 11.95 -9.50
N ALA A 56 2.08 12.97 -9.75
CA ALA A 56 1.65 14.36 -9.70
C ALA A 56 0.48 14.67 -10.65
N LYS A 57 0.29 13.87 -11.71
CA LYS A 57 -0.77 14.02 -12.71
C LYS A 57 -2.04 13.22 -12.40
N LEU A 58 -2.01 12.34 -11.39
CA LEU A 58 -3.20 11.61 -10.97
C LEU A 58 -4.22 12.56 -10.36
N SER A 59 -5.45 12.52 -10.88
CA SER A 59 -6.60 13.22 -10.32
C SER A 59 -7.73 12.23 -10.07
N ALA A 60 -8.38 12.35 -8.91
CA ALA A 60 -9.56 11.58 -8.56
C ALA A 60 -10.75 11.84 -9.50
N ALA A 61 -10.78 12.96 -10.22
CA ALA A 61 -11.87 13.28 -11.16
C ALA A 61 -11.97 12.28 -12.32
N ASN A 62 -10.83 11.69 -12.73
CA ASN A 62 -10.72 10.87 -13.94
C ASN A 62 -10.69 9.35 -13.66
N HIS A 63 -10.93 8.93 -12.41
CA HIS A 63 -10.81 7.54 -11.98
C HIS A 63 -11.90 7.19 -10.97
N ASP A 64 -12.35 5.94 -10.93
CA ASP A 64 -13.41 5.50 -10.02
C ASP A 64 -12.90 5.07 -8.65
N ALA A 65 -11.67 4.58 -8.57
CA ALA A 65 -11.02 4.11 -7.35
C ALA A 65 -9.49 4.27 -7.45
N VAL A 66 -8.80 4.16 -6.31
CA VAL A 66 -7.33 4.12 -6.25
C VAL A 66 -6.86 2.91 -5.44
N VAL A 67 -5.80 2.25 -5.91
CA VAL A 67 -5.18 1.13 -5.19
C VAL A 67 -3.70 1.41 -4.97
N PHE A 68 -3.25 1.24 -3.72
CA PHE A 68 -1.86 1.31 -3.30
C PHE A 68 -1.33 -0.10 -2.98
N PRO A 69 -0.56 -0.72 -3.89
CA PRO A 69 0.15 -1.95 -3.60
C PRO A 69 1.15 -1.78 -2.45
N GLY A 70 1.47 -2.90 -1.83
CA GLY A 70 2.43 -3.01 -0.74
C GLY A 70 3.91 -2.93 -1.14
N GLY A 71 4.74 -3.53 -0.28
CA GLY A 71 6.19 -3.56 -0.41
C GLY A 71 6.87 -2.39 0.31
N PHE A 72 8.13 -2.57 0.69
CA PHE A 72 8.88 -1.55 1.45
C PHE A 72 9.01 -0.21 0.74
N GLY A 73 8.82 -0.14 -0.59
CA GLY A 73 8.71 1.12 -1.32
C GLY A 73 7.58 2.03 -0.80
N ALA A 74 6.47 1.47 -0.32
CA ALA A 74 5.41 2.26 0.31
C ALA A 74 5.87 2.91 1.63
N ALA A 75 6.68 2.20 2.40
CA ALA A 75 7.23 2.68 3.67
C ALA A 75 8.50 3.56 3.52
N LYS A 76 9.18 3.51 2.36
CA LYS A 76 10.45 4.21 2.11
C LYS A 76 10.37 5.37 1.10
N ASN A 77 9.50 5.26 0.10
CA ASN A 77 9.42 6.22 -1.01
C ASN A 77 8.08 6.96 -1.04
N LEU A 78 6.97 6.26 -0.73
CA LEU A 78 5.65 6.89 -0.60
C LEU A 78 5.45 7.52 0.79
N SER A 79 6.32 7.18 1.74
CA SER A 79 6.42 7.76 3.07
C SER A 79 7.81 7.55 3.63
N THR A 80 8.08 8.08 4.83
CA THR A 80 9.29 7.80 5.61
C THR A 80 9.05 6.76 6.71
N PHE A 81 7.95 6.01 6.67
CA PHE A 81 7.53 5.08 7.73
C PHE A 81 8.60 4.06 8.13
N ALA A 82 9.39 3.58 7.18
CA ALA A 82 10.45 2.60 7.44
C ALA A 82 11.57 3.13 8.34
N VAL A 83 11.74 4.46 8.43
CA VAL A 83 12.79 5.12 9.23
C VAL A 83 12.19 5.83 10.43
N ASP A 84 11.08 6.53 10.23
CA ASP A 84 10.51 7.44 11.22
C ASP A 84 9.34 6.83 12.02
N GLY A 85 8.86 5.62 11.66
CA GLY A 85 7.76 4.96 12.34
C GLY A 85 6.50 5.82 12.43
N GLY A 86 5.99 6.06 13.65
CA GLY A 86 4.79 6.89 13.88
C GLY A 86 4.98 8.38 13.51
N ASP A 87 6.21 8.88 13.52
CA ASP A 87 6.55 10.26 13.18
C ASP A 87 6.73 10.48 11.67
N CYS A 88 6.45 9.44 10.87
CA CYS A 88 6.65 9.48 9.44
C CYS A 88 5.89 10.59 8.74
N LYS A 89 6.43 11.00 7.59
CA LYS A 89 5.78 11.88 6.63
C LYS A 89 5.34 11.05 5.43
N VAL A 90 4.18 11.38 4.89
CA VAL A 90 3.71 10.81 3.62
C VAL A 90 4.16 11.74 2.49
N ASN A 91 4.54 11.16 1.34
CA ASN A 91 4.85 11.93 0.14
C ASN A 91 3.66 12.85 -0.21
N LYS A 92 3.93 14.11 -0.59
CA LYS A 92 2.89 15.12 -0.81
C LYS A 92 1.86 14.73 -1.86
N ASP A 93 2.28 14.07 -2.95
CA ASP A 93 1.36 13.60 -3.98
C ASP A 93 0.53 12.42 -3.52
N VAL A 94 1.10 11.52 -2.72
CA VAL A 94 0.37 10.41 -2.10
C VAL A 94 -0.68 10.94 -1.12
N GLU A 95 -0.29 11.89 -0.27
CA GLU A 95 -1.20 12.54 0.68
C GLU A 95 -2.34 13.25 -0.04
N ARG A 96 -2.03 14.01 -1.10
CA ARG A 96 -3.01 14.66 -1.97
C ARG A 96 -3.98 13.65 -2.58
N VAL A 97 -3.48 12.59 -3.21
CA VAL A 97 -4.29 11.55 -3.85
C VAL A 97 -5.21 10.88 -2.84
N LEU A 98 -4.71 10.46 -1.67
CA LEU A 98 -5.54 9.86 -0.62
C LEU A 98 -6.68 10.80 -0.19
N LYS A 99 -6.39 12.09 0.00
CA LYS A 99 -7.40 13.09 0.35
C LYS A 99 -8.41 13.33 -0.78
N GLU A 100 -7.97 13.43 -2.03
CA GLU A 100 -8.85 13.64 -3.18
C GLU A 100 -9.85 12.50 -3.35
N PHE A 101 -9.38 11.23 -3.32
CA PHE A 101 -10.27 10.08 -3.47
C PHE A 101 -11.23 9.94 -2.26
N HIS A 102 -10.73 10.18 -1.04
CA HIS A 102 -11.57 10.16 0.16
C HIS A 102 -12.66 11.24 0.12
N GLN A 103 -12.31 12.48 -0.24
CA GLN A 103 -13.26 13.59 -0.36
C GLN A 103 -14.28 13.38 -1.47
N ALA A 104 -13.87 12.74 -2.58
CA ALA A 104 -14.77 12.36 -3.66
C ALA A 104 -15.67 11.16 -3.30
N GLY A 105 -15.50 10.56 -2.12
CA GLY A 105 -16.23 9.36 -1.71
C GLY A 105 -15.94 8.18 -2.63
N LYS A 106 -14.71 8.08 -3.15
CA LYS A 106 -14.27 7.01 -4.05
C LYS A 106 -13.47 5.95 -3.28
N PRO A 107 -13.61 4.66 -3.62
CA PRO A 107 -12.91 3.59 -2.93
C PRO A 107 -11.37 3.72 -2.96
N ILE A 108 -10.75 3.40 -1.83
CA ILE A 108 -9.29 3.37 -1.66
C ILE A 108 -8.88 1.97 -1.19
N GLY A 109 -8.18 1.23 -2.02
CA GLY A 109 -7.62 -0.08 -1.70
C GLY A 109 -6.16 0.01 -1.26
N LEU A 110 -5.75 -0.57 -0.14
CA LEU A 110 -4.33 -0.65 0.27
C LEU A 110 -3.98 -2.05 0.78
N CYS A 111 -2.82 -2.59 0.39
CA CYS A 111 -2.40 -3.90 0.88
C CYS A 111 -1.01 -3.93 1.50
N CYS A 112 -0.74 -4.97 2.30
CA CYS A 112 0.53 -5.15 3.00
C CYS A 112 0.83 -3.98 3.94
N ILE A 113 1.97 -3.30 3.78
CA ILE A 113 2.35 -2.16 4.61
C ILE A 113 1.68 -0.85 4.19
N ALA A 114 1.11 -0.75 2.98
CA ALA A 114 0.50 0.48 2.47
C ALA A 114 -0.64 1.08 3.33
N PRO A 115 -1.44 0.32 4.11
CA PRO A 115 -2.44 0.87 5.02
C PRO A 115 -1.93 1.92 6.02
N VAL A 116 -0.63 1.93 6.35
CA VAL A 116 -0.04 2.98 7.20
C VAL A 116 -0.17 4.39 6.57
N LEU A 117 -0.23 4.46 5.24
CA LEU A 117 -0.44 5.72 4.52
C LEU A 117 -1.84 6.29 4.81
N ALA A 118 -2.86 5.44 4.72
CA ALA A 118 -4.22 5.82 5.05
C ALA A 118 -4.36 6.18 6.54
N ALA A 119 -3.78 5.37 7.43
CA ALA A 119 -3.78 5.64 8.87
C ALA A 119 -3.14 6.99 9.24
N LYS A 120 -2.09 7.40 8.52
CA LYS A 120 -1.43 8.68 8.76
C LYS A 120 -2.20 9.88 8.19
N VAL A 121 -2.88 9.71 7.06
CA VAL A 121 -3.48 10.81 6.28
C VAL A 121 -4.97 11.02 6.58
N LEU A 122 -5.72 9.95 6.77
CA LEU A 122 -7.17 9.97 6.94
C LEU A 122 -7.53 9.88 8.43
N ARG A 123 -8.51 10.68 8.87
CA ARG A 123 -8.95 10.69 10.27
C ARG A 123 -9.93 9.56 10.54
N SER A 124 -9.78 8.88 11.68
CA SER A 124 -10.71 7.84 12.15
C SER A 124 -10.98 6.76 11.11
N VAL A 125 -9.93 6.35 10.38
CA VAL A 125 -9.99 5.25 9.41
C VAL A 125 -9.78 3.91 10.12
N GLU A 126 -10.44 2.88 9.63
CA GLU A 126 -10.19 1.49 10.03
C GLU A 126 -9.39 0.77 8.95
N VAL A 127 -8.35 0.04 9.35
CA VAL A 127 -7.47 -0.70 8.44
C VAL A 127 -7.00 -2.02 9.04
N THR A 128 -6.60 -2.98 8.21
CA THR A 128 -5.85 -4.17 8.62
C THR A 128 -4.45 -4.16 8.03
N VAL A 129 -3.47 -4.62 8.82
CA VAL A 129 -2.18 -5.12 8.31
C VAL A 129 -1.96 -6.58 8.69
N GLY A 130 -3.02 -7.28 9.11
CA GLY A 130 -3.00 -8.67 9.54
C GLY A 130 -3.18 -8.80 11.04
N HIS A 131 -2.26 -9.49 11.70
CA HIS A 131 -2.31 -9.74 13.14
C HIS A 131 -1.51 -8.72 13.96
N GLU A 132 -1.79 -8.67 15.26
CA GLU A 132 -1.12 -7.78 16.22
C GLU A 132 -0.02 -8.49 17.02
N GLN A 133 0.10 -9.81 16.88
CA GLN A 133 1.09 -10.63 17.55
C GLN A 133 1.92 -11.37 16.52
N GLU A 134 3.21 -11.48 16.83
CA GLU A 134 4.12 -12.39 16.15
C GLU A 134 3.67 -13.83 16.47
N GLU A 135 3.62 -14.70 15.46
CA GLU A 135 3.15 -16.09 15.59
C GLU A 135 4.15 -17.05 14.91
N GLY A 136 5.33 -17.22 15.51
CA GLY A 136 6.29 -18.24 15.07
C GLY A 136 6.88 -17.97 13.67
N GLY A 137 7.10 -16.71 13.34
CA GLY A 137 7.57 -16.20 12.06
C GLY A 137 6.44 -15.80 11.11
N ARG A 138 5.19 -16.17 11.38
CA ARG A 138 4.07 -15.95 10.45
C ARG A 138 3.73 -14.48 10.24
N TRP A 139 3.91 -13.64 11.25
CA TRP A 139 3.58 -12.21 11.22
C TRP A 139 4.77 -11.36 11.66
N PRO A 140 5.85 -11.29 10.85
CA PRO A 140 7.12 -10.69 11.25
C PRO A 140 7.04 -9.18 11.49
N HIS A 141 5.94 -8.54 11.10
CA HIS A 141 5.71 -7.11 11.22
C HIS A 141 4.45 -6.76 12.04
N ALA A 142 4.02 -7.66 12.93
CA ALA A 142 2.83 -7.47 13.77
C ALA A 142 2.83 -6.17 14.60
N GLY A 143 4.03 -5.65 14.95
CA GLY A 143 4.20 -4.38 15.64
C GLY A 143 3.63 -3.16 14.88
N THR A 144 3.45 -3.25 13.55
CA THR A 144 2.82 -2.19 12.75
C THR A 144 1.40 -1.87 13.23
N ALA A 145 0.65 -2.86 13.75
CA ALA A 145 -0.69 -2.65 14.29
C ALA A 145 -0.72 -1.62 15.43
N GLN A 146 0.30 -1.63 16.29
CA GLN A 146 0.39 -0.68 17.41
C GLN A 146 0.71 0.74 16.92
N VAL A 147 1.55 0.87 15.89
CA VAL A 147 1.84 2.17 15.29
C VAL A 147 0.59 2.75 14.63
N ILE A 148 -0.20 1.93 13.93
CA ILE A 148 -1.50 2.35 13.36
C ILE A 148 -2.44 2.89 14.43
N LYS A 149 -2.54 2.21 15.58
CA LYS A 149 -3.35 2.68 16.72
C LYS A 149 -2.83 4.00 17.27
N ALA A 150 -1.51 4.15 17.41
CA ALA A 150 -0.88 5.38 17.89
C ALA A 150 -1.07 6.58 16.92
N LEU A 151 -1.22 6.31 15.61
CA LEU A 151 -1.58 7.31 14.61
C LEU A 151 -3.06 7.76 14.69
N GLY A 152 -3.87 7.14 15.54
CA GLY A 152 -5.29 7.47 15.72
C GLY A 152 -6.24 6.72 14.79
N ALA A 153 -5.74 5.73 14.04
CA ALA A 153 -6.55 4.81 13.25
C ALA A 153 -6.91 3.56 14.06
N LYS A 154 -7.94 2.84 13.63
CA LYS A 154 -8.32 1.56 14.22
C LYS A 154 -7.69 0.42 13.41
N HIS A 155 -6.91 -0.41 14.08
CA HIS A 155 -6.46 -1.67 13.49
C HIS A 155 -7.51 -2.75 13.70
N CYS A 156 -7.85 -3.49 12.64
CA CYS A 156 -8.77 -4.62 12.64
C CYS A 156 -8.00 -5.88 12.26
N VAL A 157 -8.00 -6.88 13.14
CA VAL A 157 -7.30 -8.15 12.86
C VAL A 157 -8.04 -8.91 11.77
N THR A 158 -7.29 -9.38 10.78
CA THR A 158 -7.82 -10.24 9.71
C THR A 158 -6.82 -11.32 9.35
N GLY A 159 -7.31 -12.45 8.85
CA GLY A 159 -6.50 -13.46 8.18
C GLY A 159 -5.93 -12.96 6.84
N VAL A 160 -4.96 -13.70 6.31
CA VAL A 160 -4.26 -13.33 5.06
C VAL A 160 -5.15 -13.38 3.81
N THR A 161 -6.18 -14.23 3.80
CA THR A 161 -7.17 -14.34 2.71
C THR A 161 -8.37 -13.41 2.90
N GLU A 162 -8.40 -12.65 4.00
CA GLU A 162 -9.50 -11.77 4.37
C GLU A 162 -9.20 -10.31 4.02
N VAL A 163 -10.26 -9.50 4.06
CA VAL A 163 -10.20 -8.05 3.85
C VAL A 163 -10.91 -7.35 4.99
N HIS A 164 -10.41 -6.19 5.39
CA HIS A 164 -11.16 -5.25 6.21
C HIS A 164 -11.72 -4.13 5.33
N VAL A 165 -13.02 -3.83 5.48
CA VAL A 165 -13.72 -2.78 4.75
C VAL A 165 -14.24 -1.74 5.73
N ASP A 166 -13.63 -0.57 5.74
CA ASP A 166 -14.17 0.61 6.39
C ASP A 166 -15.26 1.23 5.50
N GLN A 167 -16.50 0.85 5.75
CA GLN A 167 -17.66 1.33 4.98
C GLN A 167 -17.83 2.85 5.03
N LYS A 168 -17.46 3.48 6.15
CA LYS A 168 -17.63 4.92 6.34
C LYS A 168 -16.64 5.70 5.49
N ASN A 169 -15.38 5.28 5.46
CA ASN A 169 -14.33 5.96 4.72
C ASN A 169 -14.08 5.37 3.31
N LYS A 170 -14.78 4.29 2.96
CA LYS A 170 -14.59 3.52 1.72
C LYS A 170 -13.13 3.06 1.53
N VAL A 171 -12.53 2.59 2.62
CA VAL A 171 -11.16 2.08 2.63
C VAL A 171 -11.19 0.57 2.75
N VAL A 172 -10.53 -0.11 1.82
CA VAL A 172 -10.44 -1.57 1.77
C VAL A 172 -8.99 -1.97 1.96
N THR A 173 -8.73 -2.87 2.90
CA THR A 173 -7.35 -3.28 3.20
C THR A 173 -7.21 -4.78 3.36
N THR A 174 -6.04 -5.33 2.98
CA THR A 174 -5.71 -6.75 3.16
C THR A 174 -4.23 -6.94 3.53
N PRO A 175 -3.88 -7.96 4.34
CA PRO A 175 -2.52 -8.09 4.88
C PRO A 175 -1.47 -8.47 3.84
N ALA A 176 -1.83 -9.25 2.81
CA ALA A 176 -0.88 -9.75 1.82
C ALA A 176 0.44 -10.25 2.45
N PHE A 177 1.61 -9.80 1.97
CA PHE A 177 2.93 -10.24 2.45
C PHE A 177 3.32 -9.76 3.86
N MET A 178 2.42 -9.13 4.62
CA MET A 178 2.60 -9.01 6.07
C MET A 178 2.53 -10.38 6.77
N CYS A 179 1.94 -11.38 6.11
CA CYS A 179 1.93 -12.78 6.50
C CYS A 179 2.98 -13.58 5.72
N ASP A 180 3.79 -14.38 6.41
CA ASP A 180 4.59 -15.43 5.80
C ASP A 180 3.72 -16.67 5.54
N THR A 181 3.39 -16.91 4.26
CA THR A 181 2.53 -18.02 3.83
C THR A 181 2.74 -18.31 2.34
N ALA A 182 2.05 -19.34 1.84
CA ALA A 182 2.07 -19.68 0.42
C ALA A 182 1.48 -18.54 -0.44
N PHE A 183 2.12 -18.29 -1.59
CA PHE A 183 1.74 -17.22 -2.52
C PHE A 183 0.26 -17.20 -2.94
N HIS A 184 -0.39 -18.36 -3.03
CA HIS A 184 -1.79 -18.41 -3.45
C HIS A 184 -2.73 -17.80 -2.40
N HIS A 185 -2.46 -17.94 -1.10
CA HIS A 185 -3.24 -17.26 -0.06
C HIS A 185 -3.12 -15.73 -0.17
N ILE A 186 -1.92 -15.24 -0.50
CA ILE A 186 -1.68 -13.81 -0.76
C ILE A 186 -2.48 -13.35 -1.98
N HIS A 187 -2.46 -14.14 -3.06
CA HIS A 187 -3.22 -13.88 -4.26
C HIS A 187 -4.74 -13.84 -3.97
N ASP A 188 -5.25 -14.77 -3.17
CA ASP A 188 -6.68 -14.85 -2.84
C ASP A 188 -7.14 -13.64 -2.03
N GLY A 189 -6.37 -13.21 -1.02
CA GLY A 189 -6.65 -11.98 -0.26
C GLY A 189 -6.61 -10.71 -1.13
N LEU A 190 -5.65 -10.61 -2.05
CA LEU A 190 -5.61 -9.52 -3.04
C LEU A 190 -6.79 -9.57 -4.00
N GLY A 191 -7.30 -10.75 -4.33
CA GLY A 191 -8.50 -10.94 -5.13
C GLY A 191 -9.76 -10.47 -4.41
N ALA A 192 -9.91 -10.85 -3.14
CA ALA A 192 -10.99 -10.36 -2.29
C ALA A 192 -10.96 -8.83 -2.16
N MET A 193 -9.77 -8.23 -2.00
CA MET A 193 -9.62 -6.78 -1.92
C MET A 193 -10.05 -6.08 -3.21
N ALA A 194 -9.62 -6.60 -4.36
CA ALA A 194 -9.99 -6.07 -5.67
C ALA A 194 -11.49 -6.18 -5.97
N ALA A 195 -12.18 -7.20 -5.43
CA ALA A 195 -13.62 -7.36 -5.57
C ALA A 195 -14.43 -6.44 -4.64
N ALA A 196 -13.82 -5.97 -3.54
CA ALA A 196 -14.45 -5.12 -2.54
C ALA A 196 -14.14 -3.62 -2.72
N THR A 197 -13.20 -3.27 -3.59
CA THR A 197 -12.81 -1.89 -3.95
C THR A 197 -13.60 -1.43 -5.16
#